data_AF-A0A257MQB5-F1
#
_entry.id   AF-A0A257MQB5-F1
#
_cell.length_a   1.000
_cell.length_b   1.000
_cell.length_c   1.000
_cell.angle_alpha   90.00
_cell.angle_beta   90.00
_cell.angle_gamma   90.00
#
_symmetry.space_group_name_H-M   'P 1'
#
loop_
_entity.id
_entity.type
_entity.pdbx_description
1 polymer ?
#
loop_
_entity_poly.entity_id
_entity_poly.type
_entity_poly.pdbx_seq_one_letter_code
_entity_poly.pdbx_strand_id
1 'polypeptide(L)'
;MSIAINVICQDRPGMLRDIAGAVAKWGGNIVYTQQFLLERGMNQGRASLYMEIDCVAEDIPPMVEELEAFPAIIEVSIHETFGKIYGARVIIIGGGAQVAQVAVGAVSEADRHNLRGERISVDTIPLVGEEAIADAVSAVARLPRASILVLAGALMGGRITREVKKLQEEGIPVIALKMAGSLPAQADLVVTDPIQAGTFAVMHIASTAVFDIGRVRGREF
;
A
#
# COMPACT_ATOMS: atom_id res chain seq x y z
N MET A 1 1.96 -8.13 20.67
CA MET A 1 1.15 -7.03 20.10
C MET A 1 1.97 -6.31 19.03
N SER A 2 1.34 -5.55 18.13
CA SER A 2 2.07 -4.78 17.10
C SER A 2 1.97 -3.29 17.40
N ILE A 3 3.10 -2.60 17.42
CA ILE A 3 3.18 -1.15 17.58
C ILE A 3 3.97 -0.54 16.43
N ALA A 4 3.85 0.77 16.24
CA ALA A 4 4.77 1.50 15.40
C ALA A 4 5.64 2.44 16.24
N ILE A 5 6.92 2.51 15.92
CA ILE A 5 7.81 3.57 16.41
C ILE A 5 8.26 4.44 15.24
N ASN A 6 8.35 5.74 15.47
CA ASN A 6 9.02 6.67 14.57
C ASN A 6 10.17 7.34 15.31
N VAL A 7 11.36 7.18 14.76
CA VAL A 7 12.61 7.70 15.31
C VAL A 7 13.15 8.78 14.39
N ILE A 8 13.28 10.00 14.90
CA ILE A 8 13.95 11.09 14.20
C ILE A 8 15.39 11.12 14.68
N CYS A 9 16.33 11.02 13.74
CA CYS A 9 17.75 10.91 14.06
C CYS A 9 18.64 11.68 13.08
N GLN A 10 19.90 11.89 13.44
CA GLN A 10 20.91 12.42 12.53
C GLN A 10 21.11 11.48 11.34
N ASP A 11 21.21 12.00 10.13
CA ASP A 11 21.55 11.19 8.96
C ASP A 11 23.04 10.87 8.95
N ARG A 12 23.41 9.68 9.44
CA ARG A 12 24.79 9.18 9.45
C ARG A 12 24.85 7.67 9.20
N PRO A 13 25.98 7.15 8.69
CA PRO A 13 26.15 5.72 8.50
C PRO A 13 25.92 4.93 9.80
N GLY A 14 25.11 3.85 9.71
CA GLY A 14 24.88 2.93 10.80
C GLY A 14 23.64 3.19 11.66
N MET A 15 22.89 4.28 11.45
CA MET A 15 21.70 4.58 12.27
C MET A 15 20.64 3.48 12.26
N LEU A 16 20.26 2.98 11.08
CA LEU A 16 19.31 1.86 10.96
C LEU A 16 19.81 0.61 11.70
N ARG A 17 21.11 0.30 11.58
CA ARG A 17 21.72 -0.86 12.26
C ARG A 17 21.61 -0.72 13.77
N ASP A 18 21.98 0.45 14.30
CA ASP A 18 22.00 0.70 15.74
C ASP A 18 20.59 0.67 16.33
N ILE A 19 19.62 1.29 15.65
CA ILE A 19 18.21 1.30 16.06
C ILE A 19 17.60 -0.10 15.98
N ALA A 20 17.80 -0.82 14.87
CA ALA A 20 17.33 -2.19 14.73
C ALA A 20 17.98 -3.14 15.76
N GLY A 21 19.25 -2.91 16.11
CA GLY A 21 19.96 -3.64 17.15
C GLY A 21 19.34 -3.44 18.54
N ALA A 22 18.95 -2.20 18.88
CA ALA A 22 18.24 -1.91 20.11
C ALA A 22 16.85 -2.59 20.15
N VAL A 23 16.09 -2.53 19.05
CA VAL A 23 14.80 -3.22 18.94
C VAL A 23 14.95 -4.73 19.14
N ALA A 24 15.93 -5.35 18.48
CA ALA A 24 16.18 -6.78 18.60
C ALA A 24 16.64 -7.21 20.00
N LYS A 25 17.42 -6.39 20.70
CA LYS A 25 17.88 -6.64 22.07
C LYS A 25 16.70 -6.78 23.05
N TRP A 26 15.63 -6.01 22.82
CA TRP A 26 14.38 -6.07 23.60
C TRP A 26 13.34 -7.03 23.00
N GLY A 27 13.78 -8.01 22.21
CA GLY A 27 12.91 -9.06 21.67
C GLY A 27 11.92 -8.59 20.61
N GLY A 28 12.04 -7.35 20.10
CA GLY A 28 11.18 -6.81 19.07
C GLY A 28 11.44 -7.44 17.70
N ASN A 29 10.39 -7.97 17.07
CA ASN A 29 10.42 -8.46 15.70
C ASN A 29 9.94 -7.36 14.75
N ILE A 30 10.82 -6.83 13.91
CA ILE A 30 10.47 -5.79 12.94
C ILE A 30 9.70 -6.42 11.77
N VAL A 31 8.42 -6.08 11.64
CA VAL A 31 7.55 -6.58 10.56
C VAL A 31 7.48 -5.63 9.36
N TYR A 32 7.74 -4.34 9.58
CA TYR A 32 7.85 -3.34 8.52
C TYR A 32 8.85 -2.25 8.93
N THR A 33 9.58 -1.72 7.95
CA THR A 33 10.44 -0.54 8.19
C THR A 33 10.47 0.36 6.96
N GLN A 34 10.59 1.66 7.21
CA GLN A 34 10.76 2.69 6.20
C GLN A 34 11.71 3.77 6.72
N GLN A 35 12.68 4.16 5.91
CA GLN A 35 13.58 5.28 6.20
C GLN A 35 13.54 6.28 5.05
N PHE A 36 13.53 7.57 5.38
CA PHE A 36 13.70 8.65 4.41
C PHE A 36 14.29 9.90 5.07
N LEU A 37 14.84 10.80 4.25
CA LEU A 37 15.29 12.11 4.71
C LEU A 37 14.11 13.07 4.79
N LEU A 38 14.04 13.82 5.88
CA LEU A 38 13.06 14.87 6.06
C LEU A 38 13.52 16.09 5.25
N GLU A 39 12.81 16.37 4.16
CA GLU A 39 13.14 17.47 3.26
C GLU A 39 12.58 18.82 3.72
N ARG A 40 11.67 18.83 4.70
CA ARG A 40 10.91 20.02 5.13
C ARG A 40 10.66 20.02 6.64
N GLY A 41 10.38 21.21 7.19
CA GLY A 41 9.98 21.39 8.59
C GLY A 41 11.16 21.50 9.57
N MET A 42 10.86 21.48 10.87
CA MET A 42 11.85 21.69 11.94
C MET A 42 12.97 20.64 12.00
N ASN A 43 12.75 19.49 11.35
CA ASN A 43 13.67 18.36 11.30
C ASN A 43 14.34 18.22 9.92
N GLN A 44 14.36 19.27 9.10
CA GLN A 44 14.97 19.22 7.76
C GLN A 44 16.43 18.74 7.82
N GLY A 45 16.78 17.81 6.92
CA GLY A 45 18.11 17.20 6.83
C GLY A 45 18.34 16.07 7.84
N ARG A 46 17.35 15.73 8.68
CA ARG A 46 17.38 14.56 9.57
C ARG A 46 16.74 13.35 8.89
N ALA A 47 17.07 12.16 9.36
CA ALA A 47 16.43 10.92 8.93
C ALA A 47 15.21 10.62 9.81
N SER A 48 14.11 10.22 9.18
CA SER A 48 12.95 9.61 9.85
C SER A 48 13.01 8.11 9.61
N LEU A 49 13.00 7.34 10.69
CA LEU A 49 12.98 5.88 10.65
C LEU A 49 11.70 5.37 11.32
N TYR A 50 10.80 4.85 10.50
CA TYR A 50 9.57 4.21 10.94
C TYR A 50 9.77 2.70 11.00
N MET A 51 9.31 2.07 12.07
CA MET A 51 9.30 0.61 12.23
C MET A 51 7.97 0.17 12.83
N GLU A 52 7.35 -0.86 12.25
CA GLU A 52 6.29 -1.62 12.90
C GLU A 52 6.92 -2.86 13.52
N ILE A 53 6.64 -3.09 14.81
CA ILE A 53 7.34 -4.05 15.65
C ILE A 53 6.32 -4.91 16.37
N ASP A 54 6.44 -6.22 16.19
CA ASP A 54 5.78 -7.20 17.04
C ASP A 54 6.61 -7.44 18.29
N CYS A 55 6.06 -7.11 19.45
CA CYS A 55 6.74 -7.21 20.74
C CYS A 55 5.76 -7.49 21.89
N VAL A 56 6.34 -7.77 23.05
CA VAL A 56 5.66 -7.90 24.34
C VAL A 56 5.54 -6.50 24.95
N ALA A 57 4.42 -6.20 25.63
CA ALA A 57 4.09 -4.83 26.04
C ALA A 57 5.09 -4.27 27.06
N GLU A 58 5.59 -5.14 27.92
CA GLU A 58 6.52 -4.87 29.00
C GLU A 58 7.91 -4.43 28.49
N ASP A 59 8.28 -4.82 27.27
CA ASP A 59 9.58 -4.49 26.67
C ASP A 59 9.59 -3.11 25.98
N ILE A 60 8.41 -2.51 25.76
CA ILE A 60 8.29 -1.24 25.04
C ILE A 60 8.93 -0.07 25.80
N PRO A 61 8.61 0.19 27.09
CA PRO A 61 9.22 1.30 27.82
C PRO A 61 10.76 1.24 27.85
N PRO A 62 11.41 0.13 28.24
CA PRO A 62 12.87 0.10 28.30
C PRO A 62 13.54 0.14 26.92
N MET A 63 12.87 -0.37 25.86
CA MET A 63 13.35 -0.20 24.48
C MET A 63 13.36 1.27 24.07
N VAL A 64 12.31 2.03 24.38
CA VAL A 64 12.23 3.47 24.07
C VAL A 64 13.26 4.25 24.86
N GLU A 65 13.41 3.98 26.16
CA GLU A 65 14.44 4.62 27.00
C GLU A 65 15.86 4.39 26.45
N GLU A 66 16.17 3.18 25.99
CA GLU A 66 17.47 2.88 25.37
C GLU A 66 17.67 3.64 24.06
N LEU A 67 16.64 3.74 23.21
CA LEU A 67 16.70 4.52 21.96
C LEU A 67 16.90 6.02 22.25
N GLU A 68 16.17 6.58 23.20
CA GLU A 68 16.31 7.99 23.60
C GLU A 68 17.69 8.31 24.19
N ALA A 69 18.38 7.33 24.76
CA ALA A 69 19.74 7.50 25.26
C ALA A 69 20.81 7.65 24.15
N PHE A 70 20.50 7.36 22.88
CA PHE A 70 21.44 7.57 21.77
C PHE A 70 21.60 9.06 21.46
N PRO A 71 22.83 9.62 21.53
CA PRO A 71 23.04 11.05 21.26
C PRO A 71 22.65 11.52 19.85
N ALA A 72 22.56 10.58 18.90
CA ALA A 72 22.18 10.86 17.52
C ALA A 72 20.66 10.81 17.28
N ILE A 73 19.87 10.40 18.27
CA ILE A 73 18.40 10.37 18.21
C ILE A 73 17.88 11.69 18.79
N ILE A 74 16.96 12.33 18.06
CA ILE A 74 16.32 13.59 18.43
C ILE A 74 14.99 13.32 19.12
N GLU A 75 14.24 12.34 18.62
CA GLU A 75 12.89 12.04 19.08
C GLU A 75 12.56 10.57 18.82
N VAL A 76 11.88 9.94 19.78
CA VAL A 76 11.24 8.64 19.63
C VAL A 76 9.76 8.82 19.94
N SER A 77 8.89 8.35 19.06
CA SER A 77 7.44 8.45 19.25
C SER A 77 6.76 7.13 18.91
N ILE A 78 5.77 6.74 19.71
CA ILE A 78 4.99 5.52 19.52
C ILE A 78 3.65 5.88 18.84
N HIS A 79 3.29 5.10 17.82
CA HIS A 79 2.09 5.28 17.02
C HIS A 79 1.38 3.95 16.79
N GLU A 80 0.18 4.05 16.23
CA GLU A 80 -0.49 2.91 15.61
C GLU A 80 0.15 2.58 14.24
N THR A 81 0.04 1.33 13.82
CA THR A 81 0.58 0.88 12.53
C THR A 81 -0.13 1.52 11.34
N PHE A 82 0.55 1.59 10.19
CA PHE A 82 -0.10 2.04 8.96
C PHE A 82 -1.25 1.10 8.56
N GLY A 83 -1.16 -0.19 8.90
CA GLY A 83 -2.26 -1.12 8.76
C GLY A 83 -3.50 -0.69 9.54
N LYS A 84 -3.35 -0.22 10.78
CA LYS A 84 -4.50 0.23 11.60
C LYS A 84 -5.04 1.61 11.19
N ILE A 85 -4.17 2.50 10.70
CA ILE A 85 -4.58 3.86 10.32
C ILE A 85 -5.14 3.90 8.89
N TYR A 86 -4.36 3.41 7.93
CA TYR A 86 -4.66 3.50 6.49
C TYR A 86 -5.14 2.19 5.87
N GLY A 87 -4.93 1.05 6.54
CA GLY A 87 -5.48 -0.22 6.10
C GLY A 87 -4.93 -0.75 4.78
N ALA A 88 -5.74 -1.56 4.11
CA ALA A 88 -5.43 -2.09 2.78
C ALA A 88 -5.56 -1.00 1.71
N ARG A 89 -4.89 -1.16 0.57
CA ARG A 89 -4.87 -0.15 -0.49
C ARG A 89 -5.42 -0.70 -1.80
N VAL A 90 -6.38 0.03 -2.36
CA VAL A 90 -6.77 -0.07 -3.77
C VAL A 90 -5.86 0.83 -4.58
N ILE A 91 -5.18 0.28 -5.58
CA ILE A 91 -4.33 1.04 -6.50
C ILE A 91 -5.05 1.23 -7.83
N ILE A 92 -5.12 2.46 -8.34
CA ILE A 92 -5.76 2.76 -9.62
C ILE A 92 -4.76 3.46 -10.56
N ILE A 93 -4.55 2.87 -11.74
CA ILE A 93 -3.59 3.37 -12.74
C ILE A 93 -4.26 3.47 -14.11
N GLY A 94 -4.00 4.56 -14.83
CA GLY A 94 -4.37 4.69 -16.24
C GLY A 94 -4.76 6.11 -16.65
N GLY A 95 -5.68 6.24 -17.61
CA GLY A 95 -6.10 7.54 -18.14
C GLY A 95 -6.86 8.36 -17.09
N GLY A 96 -6.47 9.63 -16.89
CA GLY A 96 -6.96 10.44 -15.77
C GLY A 96 -8.47 10.53 -15.61
N ALA A 97 -9.23 10.61 -16.73
CA ALA A 97 -10.69 10.62 -16.67
C ALA A 97 -11.27 9.31 -16.13
N GLN A 98 -10.78 8.16 -16.60
CA GLN A 98 -11.26 6.85 -16.16
C GLN A 98 -10.77 6.53 -14.74
N VAL A 99 -9.53 6.88 -14.41
CA VAL A 99 -9.00 6.77 -13.04
C VAL A 99 -9.89 7.52 -12.05
N ALA A 100 -10.31 8.74 -12.38
CA ALA A 100 -11.21 9.52 -11.52
C ALA A 100 -12.57 8.83 -11.33
N GLN A 101 -13.15 8.25 -12.39
CA GLN A 101 -14.43 7.53 -12.27
C GLN A 101 -14.33 6.27 -11.40
N VAL A 102 -13.25 5.49 -11.54
CA VAL A 102 -12.99 4.35 -10.66
C VAL A 102 -12.81 4.82 -9.21
N ALA A 103 -12.09 5.92 -9.01
CA ALA A 103 -11.87 6.48 -7.69
C ALA A 103 -13.18 6.90 -7.01
N VAL A 104 -14.16 7.44 -7.74
CA VAL A 104 -15.49 7.77 -7.19
C VAL A 104 -16.15 6.53 -6.58
N GLY A 105 -16.20 5.41 -7.31
CA GLY A 105 -16.80 4.17 -6.82
C GLY A 105 -16.03 3.56 -5.66
N ALA A 106 -14.70 3.52 -5.77
CA ALA A 106 -13.84 2.99 -4.72
C ALA A 106 -13.92 3.82 -3.42
N VAL A 107 -13.82 5.14 -3.49
CA VAL A 107 -13.92 6.01 -2.31
C VAL A 107 -15.29 5.90 -1.65
N SER A 108 -16.37 5.88 -2.45
CA SER A 108 -17.73 5.75 -1.93
C SER A 108 -17.96 4.42 -1.21
N GLU A 109 -17.39 3.33 -1.72
CA GLU A 109 -17.47 2.02 -1.09
C GLU A 109 -16.58 1.96 0.16
N ALA A 110 -15.35 2.44 0.06
CA ALA A 110 -14.39 2.44 1.16
C ALA A 110 -14.90 3.25 2.35
N ASP A 111 -15.56 4.38 2.14
CA ASP A 111 -16.19 5.19 3.20
C ASP A 111 -17.17 4.35 4.04
N ARG A 112 -18.06 3.60 3.38
CA ARG A 112 -19.05 2.75 4.06
C ARG A 112 -18.40 1.67 4.91
N HIS A 113 -17.33 1.06 4.42
CA HIS A 113 -16.57 0.04 5.13
C HIS A 113 -15.74 0.63 6.28
N ASN A 114 -15.12 1.79 6.05
CA ASN A 114 -14.28 2.48 7.01
C ASN A 114 -15.06 2.95 8.25
N LEU A 115 -16.30 3.42 8.06
CA LEU A 115 -17.21 3.80 9.15
C LEU A 115 -17.57 2.62 10.07
N ARG A 116 -17.39 1.37 9.61
CA ARG A 116 -17.67 0.14 10.37
C ARG A 116 -16.43 -0.48 11.01
N GLY A 117 -15.29 0.21 10.96
CA GLY A 117 -14.06 -0.19 11.63
C GLY A 117 -13.02 -0.87 10.74
N GLU A 118 -13.35 -1.20 9.48
CA GLU A 118 -12.33 -1.56 8.49
C GLU A 118 -11.50 -0.33 8.10
N ARG A 119 -10.38 -0.54 7.41
CA ARG A 119 -9.60 0.54 6.81
C ARG A 119 -9.19 0.13 5.41
N ILE A 120 -9.62 0.92 4.44
CA ILE A 120 -9.29 0.77 3.03
C ILE A 120 -9.01 2.17 2.47
N SER A 121 -7.81 2.37 1.93
CA SER A 121 -7.43 3.59 1.20
C SER A 121 -7.48 3.36 -0.30
N VAL A 122 -7.64 4.46 -1.04
CA VAL A 122 -7.69 4.47 -2.50
C VAL A 122 -6.61 5.40 -3.00
N ASP A 123 -5.63 4.83 -3.69
CA ASP A 123 -4.44 5.53 -4.15
C ASP A 123 -4.41 5.49 -5.68
N THR A 124 -4.22 6.64 -6.30
CA THR A 124 -4.37 6.78 -7.75
C THR A 124 -3.21 7.50 -8.39
N ILE A 125 -2.85 7.12 -9.61
CA ILE A 125 -1.93 7.88 -10.44
C ILE A 125 -2.40 7.88 -11.91
N PRO A 126 -2.60 9.07 -12.53
CA PRO A 126 -2.88 9.14 -13.95
C PRO A 126 -1.58 8.92 -14.74
N LEU A 127 -1.54 7.89 -15.57
CA LEU A 127 -0.40 7.53 -16.42
C LEU A 127 -0.87 7.07 -17.80
N VAL A 128 -0.08 7.39 -18.82
CA VAL A 128 -0.28 6.95 -20.21
C VAL A 128 1.03 6.46 -20.79
N GLY A 129 0.94 5.62 -21.82
CA GLY A 129 2.10 4.99 -22.46
C GLY A 129 2.40 3.60 -21.90
N GLU A 130 2.71 2.65 -22.80
CA GLU A 130 2.88 1.23 -22.46
C GLU A 130 3.96 1.01 -21.39
N GLU A 131 5.15 1.58 -21.60
CA GLU A 131 6.30 1.40 -20.70
C GLU A 131 6.05 2.01 -19.32
N ALA A 132 5.54 3.24 -19.26
CA ALA A 132 5.28 3.92 -18.00
C ALA A 132 4.21 3.20 -17.16
N ILE A 133 3.14 2.71 -17.80
CA ILE A 133 2.12 1.92 -17.11
C ILE A 133 2.70 0.57 -16.68
N ALA A 134 3.47 -0.11 -17.52
CA ALA A 134 4.08 -1.39 -17.17
C ALA A 134 5.03 -1.27 -15.97
N ASP A 135 5.86 -0.23 -15.92
CA ASP A 135 6.75 0.06 -14.80
C ASP A 135 5.95 0.35 -13.51
N ALA A 136 4.84 1.10 -13.62
CA ALA A 136 3.97 1.38 -12.50
C ALA A 136 3.26 0.12 -11.98
N VAL A 137 2.76 -0.74 -12.87
CA VAL A 137 2.17 -2.05 -12.52
C VAL A 137 3.20 -2.93 -11.80
N SER A 138 4.41 -3.02 -12.33
CA SER A 138 5.51 -3.78 -11.73
C SER A 138 5.85 -3.27 -10.32
N ALA A 139 5.79 -1.96 -10.10
CA ALA A 139 6.05 -1.36 -8.80
C ALA A 139 4.98 -1.67 -7.75
N VAL A 140 3.76 -2.06 -8.14
CA VAL A 140 2.68 -2.38 -7.18
C VAL A 140 3.04 -3.55 -6.27
N ALA A 141 3.79 -4.54 -6.75
CA ALA A 141 4.22 -5.69 -5.95
C ALA A 141 5.08 -5.30 -4.72
N ARG A 142 5.77 -4.15 -4.79
CA ARG A 142 6.60 -3.61 -3.72
C ARG A 142 5.95 -2.43 -2.99
N LEU A 143 4.66 -2.18 -3.20
CA LEU A 143 3.89 -1.19 -2.44
C LEU A 143 3.29 -1.86 -1.19
N PRO A 144 3.72 -1.46 0.03
CA PRO A 144 3.15 -2.01 1.25
C PRO A 144 1.64 -1.82 1.29
N ARG A 145 0.93 -2.88 1.72
CA ARG A 145 -0.54 -2.92 1.89
C ARG A 145 -1.36 -2.88 0.58
N ALA A 146 -0.72 -2.85 -0.60
CA ALA A 146 -1.43 -2.98 -1.87
C ALA A 146 -2.13 -4.34 -1.94
N SER A 147 -3.45 -4.31 -2.10
CA SER A 147 -4.29 -5.53 -2.05
C SER A 147 -5.05 -5.78 -3.35
N ILE A 148 -5.17 -4.78 -4.21
CA ILE A 148 -5.78 -4.91 -5.54
C ILE A 148 -5.31 -3.78 -6.46
N LEU A 149 -5.23 -4.06 -7.75
CA LEU A 149 -4.99 -3.08 -8.80
C LEU A 149 -6.20 -2.95 -9.72
N VAL A 150 -6.56 -1.72 -10.08
CA VAL A 150 -7.52 -1.41 -11.14
C VAL A 150 -6.81 -0.66 -12.28
N LEU A 151 -6.89 -1.22 -13.48
CA LEU A 151 -6.36 -0.62 -14.70
C LEU A 151 -7.48 0.05 -15.50
N ALA A 152 -7.42 1.37 -15.57
CA ALA A 152 -8.46 2.23 -16.11
C ALA A 152 -8.01 2.90 -17.41
N GLY A 153 -8.34 2.30 -18.55
CA GLY A 153 -7.87 2.72 -19.88
C GLY A 153 -8.86 2.43 -20.99
N ALA A 154 -8.57 2.95 -22.18
CA ALA A 154 -9.28 2.64 -23.42
C ALA A 154 -8.55 1.61 -24.30
N LEU A 155 -7.22 1.51 -24.15
CA LEU A 155 -6.37 0.53 -24.83
C LEU A 155 -5.16 0.23 -23.95
N MET A 156 -4.98 -1.03 -23.55
CA MET A 156 -3.77 -1.49 -22.85
C MET A 156 -3.41 -2.91 -23.31
N GLY A 157 -2.11 -3.16 -23.47
CA GLY A 157 -1.61 -4.44 -23.95
C GLY A 157 -0.10 -4.57 -23.82
N GLY A 158 0.48 -5.55 -24.51
CA GLY A 158 1.93 -5.68 -24.65
C GLY A 158 2.63 -5.92 -23.30
N ARG A 159 3.61 -5.08 -22.96
CA ARG A 159 4.36 -5.15 -21.69
C ARG A 159 3.45 -5.02 -20.48
N ILE A 160 2.40 -4.20 -20.54
CA ILE A 160 1.42 -4.07 -19.44
C ILE A 160 0.82 -5.43 -19.11
N THR A 161 0.37 -6.18 -20.12
CA THR A 161 -0.20 -7.53 -19.93
C THR A 161 0.79 -8.49 -19.29
N ARG A 162 2.08 -8.42 -19.67
CA ARG A 162 3.13 -9.26 -19.07
C ARG A 162 3.38 -8.91 -17.60
N GLU A 163 3.43 -7.63 -17.25
CA GLU A 163 3.63 -7.22 -15.86
C GLU A 163 2.41 -7.50 -14.99
N VAL A 164 1.19 -7.41 -15.54
CA VAL A 164 -0.03 -7.82 -14.84
C VAL A 164 0.01 -9.31 -14.49
N LYS A 165 0.45 -10.17 -15.41
CA LYS A 165 0.59 -11.59 -15.13
C LYS A 165 1.53 -11.85 -13.94
N LYS A 166 2.70 -11.20 -13.93
CA LYS A 166 3.65 -11.31 -12.81
C LYS A 166 3.07 -10.78 -11.51
N LEU A 167 2.35 -9.67 -11.56
CA LEU A 167 1.70 -9.09 -10.38
C LEU A 167 0.65 -10.03 -9.78
N GLN A 168 -0.10 -10.75 -10.61
CA GLN A 168 -1.04 -11.79 -10.16
C GLN A 168 -0.33 -12.99 -9.54
N GLU A 169 0.87 -13.35 -10.02
CA GLU A 169 1.70 -14.41 -9.42
C GLU A 169 2.18 -14.02 -8.00
N GLU A 170 2.37 -12.73 -7.73
CA GLU A 170 2.62 -12.17 -6.38
C GLU A 170 1.34 -12.10 -5.52
N GLY A 171 0.19 -12.56 -6.04
CA GLY A 171 -1.08 -12.63 -5.31
C GLY A 171 -1.91 -11.36 -5.32
N ILE A 172 -1.56 -10.35 -6.13
CA ILE A 172 -2.35 -9.12 -6.25
C ILE A 172 -3.35 -9.25 -7.41
N PRO A 173 -4.67 -9.32 -7.13
CA PRO A 173 -5.70 -9.38 -8.16
C PRO A 173 -5.77 -8.09 -8.97
N VAL A 174 -6.17 -8.22 -10.23
CA VAL A 174 -6.26 -7.11 -11.17
C VAL A 174 -7.64 -7.04 -11.81
N ILE A 175 -8.30 -5.89 -11.65
CA ILE A 175 -9.49 -5.51 -12.41
C ILE A 175 -9.06 -4.66 -13.60
N ALA A 176 -9.55 -4.97 -14.79
CA ALA A 176 -9.41 -4.09 -15.95
C ALA A 176 -10.77 -3.52 -16.35
N LEU A 177 -10.79 -2.25 -16.78
CA LEU A 177 -11.96 -1.77 -17.50
C LEU A 177 -12.10 -2.47 -18.84
N LYS A 178 -13.33 -2.55 -19.36
CA LYS A 178 -13.57 -3.00 -20.73
C LYS A 178 -12.88 -2.05 -21.70
N MET A 179 -11.85 -2.55 -22.37
CA MET A 179 -10.97 -1.74 -23.21
C MET A 179 -10.41 -2.57 -24.38
N ALA A 180 -9.76 -1.92 -25.34
CA ALA A 180 -9.05 -2.61 -26.40
C ALA A 180 -7.68 -3.15 -25.90
N GLY A 181 -7.08 -4.05 -26.68
CA GLY A 181 -5.77 -4.63 -26.42
C GLY A 181 -5.81 -5.97 -25.68
N SER A 182 -4.63 -6.47 -25.31
CA SER A 182 -4.48 -7.80 -24.70
C SER A 182 -4.73 -7.83 -23.20
N LEU A 183 -4.80 -6.68 -22.52
CA LEU A 183 -4.94 -6.63 -21.07
C LEU A 183 -6.24 -7.28 -20.53
N PRO A 184 -7.44 -7.01 -21.09
CA PRO A 184 -8.68 -7.57 -20.55
C PRO A 184 -8.69 -9.09 -20.47
N ALA A 185 -8.02 -9.78 -21.40
CA ALA A 185 -7.93 -11.24 -21.41
C ALA A 185 -7.03 -11.81 -20.28
N GLN A 186 -6.16 -10.99 -19.68
CA GLN A 186 -5.28 -11.38 -18.59
C GLN A 186 -5.81 -10.97 -17.21
N ALA A 187 -6.66 -9.95 -17.13
CA ALA A 187 -7.23 -9.47 -15.88
C ALA A 187 -8.08 -10.55 -15.19
N ASP A 188 -8.17 -10.50 -13.86
CA ASP A 188 -9.01 -11.42 -13.10
C ASP A 188 -10.50 -11.14 -13.29
N LEU A 189 -10.82 -9.86 -13.51
CA LEU A 189 -12.18 -9.36 -13.74
C LEU A 189 -12.15 -8.23 -14.76
N VAL A 190 -13.09 -8.25 -15.71
CA VAL A 190 -13.32 -7.15 -16.65
C VAL A 190 -14.64 -6.46 -16.31
N VAL A 191 -14.62 -5.15 -16.14
CA VAL A 191 -15.80 -4.37 -15.76
C VAL A 191 -16.01 -3.21 -16.73
N THR A 192 -17.22 -3.05 -17.23
CA THR A 192 -17.56 -2.01 -18.21
C THR A 192 -17.70 -0.63 -17.54
N ASP A 193 -18.45 -0.58 -16.43
CA ASP A 193 -18.65 0.66 -15.69
C ASP A 193 -17.47 0.96 -14.75
N PRO A 194 -16.76 2.08 -14.92
CA PRO A 194 -15.62 2.40 -14.07
C PRO A 194 -16.01 2.60 -12.60
N ILE A 195 -17.19 3.16 -12.31
CA ILE A 195 -17.63 3.35 -10.93
C ILE A 195 -17.80 1.99 -10.25
N GLN A 196 -18.53 1.07 -10.89
CA GLN A 196 -18.68 -0.30 -10.41
C GLN A 196 -17.35 -1.04 -10.24
N ALA A 197 -16.37 -0.83 -11.14
CA ALA A 197 -15.05 -1.42 -11.02
C ALA A 197 -14.36 -0.99 -9.69
N GLY A 198 -14.48 0.28 -9.32
CA GLY A 198 -13.98 0.79 -8.05
C GLY A 198 -14.70 0.18 -6.84
N THR A 199 -16.02 0.04 -6.91
CA THR A 199 -16.82 -0.62 -5.87
C THR A 199 -16.40 -2.08 -5.69
N PHE A 200 -16.29 -2.86 -6.78
CA PHE A 200 -15.84 -4.25 -6.72
C PHE A 200 -14.43 -4.40 -6.17
N ALA A 201 -13.53 -3.46 -6.46
CA ALA A 201 -12.18 -3.47 -5.92
C ALA A 201 -12.18 -3.40 -4.38
N VAL A 202 -12.99 -2.52 -3.81
CA VAL A 202 -13.12 -2.38 -2.35
C VAL A 202 -13.86 -3.56 -1.74
N MET A 203 -14.98 -3.98 -2.34
CA MET A 203 -15.75 -5.12 -1.84
C MET A 203 -14.91 -6.41 -1.82
N HIS A 204 -13.95 -6.57 -2.72
CA HIS A 204 -13.05 -7.73 -2.71
C HIS A 204 -12.12 -7.73 -1.49
N ILE A 205 -11.65 -6.56 -1.07
CA ILE A 205 -10.74 -6.39 0.07
C ILE A 205 -11.50 -6.48 1.40
N ALA A 206 -12.71 -5.94 1.43
CA ALA A 206 -13.50 -5.81 2.63
C ALA A 206 -13.86 -7.18 3.24
N SER A 207 -13.45 -7.40 4.48
CA SER A 207 -13.74 -8.65 5.20
C SER A 207 -15.23 -8.88 5.47
N THR A 208 -16.00 -7.80 5.48
CA THR A 208 -17.45 -7.78 5.72
C THR A 208 -18.28 -7.97 4.44
N ALA A 209 -17.65 -7.94 3.27
CA ALA A 209 -18.33 -8.17 2.00
C ALA A 209 -18.26 -9.66 1.60
N VAL A 210 -19.31 -10.13 0.93
CA VAL A 210 -19.39 -11.52 0.42
C VAL A 210 -18.71 -11.66 -0.95
N PHE A 211 -18.47 -10.53 -1.62
CA PHE A 211 -17.91 -10.51 -2.97
C PHE A 211 -16.44 -10.91 -2.95
N ASP A 212 -16.07 -11.78 -3.88
CA ASP A 212 -14.71 -12.29 -4.04
C ASP A 212 -14.44 -12.51 -5.53
N ILE A 213 -13.43 -11.82 -6.06
CA ILE A 213 -13.01 -11.93 -7.46
C ILE A 213 -12.65 -13.37 -7.82
N GLY A 214 -12.10 -14.14 -6.88
CA GLY A 214 -11.78 -15.56 -7.08
C GLY A 214 -13.00 -16.41 -7.47
N ARG A 215 -14.22 -16.00 -7.05
CA ARG A 215 -15.48 -16.70 -7.36
C ARG A 215 -16.09 -16.31 -8.70
N VAL A 216 -15.66 -15.19 -9.28
CA VAL A 216 -16.19 -14.64 -10.54
C VAL A 216 -15.10 -14.45 -11.60
N ARG A 217 -13.95 -15.09 -11.41
CA ARG A 217 -12.78 -14.94 -12.27
C ARG A 217 -13.11 -15.23 -13.74
N GLY A 218 -12.67 -14.35 -14.64
CA GLY A 218 -12.90 -14.46 -16.09
C GLY A 218 -14.31 -14.08 -16.55
N ARG A 219 -15.18 -13.58 -15.66
CA ARG A 219 -16.46 -12.99 -16.05
C ARG A 219 -16.31 -11.52 -16.42
N GLU A 220 -17.27 -11.03 -17.18
CA GLU A 220 -17.41 -9.63 -17.58
C GLU A 220 -18.71 -9.07 -16.97
N PHE A 221 -18.65 -7.84 -16.45
CA PHE A 221 -19.78 -7.12 -15.85
C PHE A 221 -20.00 -5.76 -16.51
#